data_AF-A0A183NR82-F1
#
_entry.id   AF-A0A183NR82-F1
#
_cell.length_a   1.000
_cell.length_b   1.000
_cell.length_c   1.000
_cell.angle_alpha   90.00
_cell.angle_beta   90.00
_cell.angle_gamma   90.00
#
_symmetry.space_group_name_H-M   'P 1'
#
loop_
_entity.id
_entity.type
_entity.pdbx_description
1 polymer ?
#
loop_
_entity_poly.entity_id
_entity_poly.type
_entity_poly.pdbx_seq_one_letter_code
_entity_poly.pdbx_strand_id
1 'polypeptide(L)'
;MTSWQDNIEAWLCYAEADFSEHGVNDTRAQFLAVVKALPRKVDRYVTPSMFTSDVSEPYGTLKLSILKRGDLADRQRSDQLLNHIDLHHGSATDMLQGMREVIGQRTFKQLFLSKLPQQVQAMLVSFQNNALDELASSADRILEITKSPNAEVFQSKKSLKRLRMT
;
A
#
# COMPACT_ATOMS: atom_id res chain seq x y z
N MET A 1 -21.49 12.83 -4.51
CA MET A 1 -20.39 12.95 -3.53
C MET A 1 -19.85 11.57 -3.28
N THR A 2 -18.57 11.33 -3.53
CA THR A 2 -17.88 10.12 -3.09
C THR A 2 -18.07 9.96 -1.59
N SER A 3 -18.24 8.74 -1.12
CA SER A 3 -18.37 8.54 0.31
C SER A 3 -17.04 8.93 0.97
N TRP A 4 -17.07 9.48 2.19
CA TRP A 4 -15.85 9.80 2.97
C TRP A 4 -14.88 8.60 3.12
N GLN A 5 -15.38 7.38 2.86
CA GLN A 5 -14.62 6.12 2.89
C GLN A 5 -13.79 5.90 1.62
N ASP A 6 -14.19 6.50 0.50
CA ASP A 6 -13.52 6.31 -0.80
C ASP A 6 -12.32 7.25 -0.95
N ASN A 7 -12.46 8.49 -0.46
CA ASN A 7 -11.40 9.48 -0.50
C ASN A 7 -11.57 10.50 0.63
N ILE A 8 -10.96 10.19 1.78
CA ILE A 8 -11.04 11.01 2.99
C ILE A 8 -10.29 12.34 2.84
N GLU A 9 -9.22 12.38 2.02
CA GLU A 9 -8.49 13.61 1.72
C GLU A 9 -9.36 14.60 0.94
N ALA A 10 -10.03 14.12 -0.12
CA ALA A 10 -10.95 14.95 -0.89
C ALA A 10 -12.11 15.44 -0.02
N TRP A 11 -12.65 14.59 0.85
CA TRP A 11 -13.70 14.98 1.78
C TRP A 11 -13.25 16.09 2.75
N LEU A 12 -12.04 16.00 3.31
CA LEU A 12 -11.45 17.05 4.15
C LEU A 12 -11.25 18.35 3.36
N CYS A 13 -10.80 18.29 2.10
CA CYS A 13 -10.69 19.47 1.25
C CYS A 13 -12.04 20.18 1.04
N TYR A 14 -13.12 19.44 0.85
CA TYR A 14 -14.46 20.03 0.74
C TYR A 14 -14.91 20.69 2.05
N ALA A 15 -14.64 20.06 3.19
CA ALA A 15 -14.94 20.66 4.50
C ALA A 15 -14.14 21.95 4.74
N GLU A 16 -12.86 21.98 4.37
CA GLU A 16 -12.00 23.17 4.51
C GLU A 16 -12.40 24.31 3.57
N ALA A 17 -12.85 23.97 2.36
CA ALA A 17 -13.43 24.93 1.43
C ALA A 17 -14.71 25.54 2.00
N ASP A 18 -15.60 24.72 2.57
CA ASP A 18 -16.84 25.17 3.23
C ASP A 18 -16.55 26.08 4.43
N PHE A 19 -15.56 25.75 5.26
CA PHE A 19 -15.12 26.62 6.36
C PHE A 19 -14.62 27.98 5.85
N SER A 20 -13.84 27.97 4.78
CA SER A 20 -13.30 29.20 4.19
C SER A 20 -14.40 30.07 3.59
N GLU A 21 -15.36 29.47 2.89
CA GLU A 21 -16.52 30.15 2.31
C GLU A 21 -17.40 30.81 3.37
N HIS A 22 -17.59 30.15 4.51
CA HIS A 22 -18.42 30.63 5.62
C HIS A 22 -17.65 31.41 6.70
N GLY A 23 -16.34 31.65 6.52
CA GLY A 23 -15.51 32.41 7.46
C GLY A 23 -15.27 31.73 8.81
N VAL A 24 -15.35 30.39 8.86
CA VAL A 24 -15.12 29.61 10.08
C VAL A 24 -13.61 29.48 10.32
N ASN A 25 -13.05 30.43 11.07
CA ASN A 25 -11.61 30.46 11.41
C ASN A 25 -11.29 29.86 12.79
N ASP A 26 -12.30 29.65 13.63
CA ASP A 26 -12.11 29.03 14.93
C ASP A 26 -11.85 27.52 14.80
N THR A 27 -10.66 27.07 15.20
CA THR A 27 -10.24 25.67 15.07
C THR A 27 -11.13 24.73 15.90
N ARG A 28 -11.73 25.22 16.99
CA ARG A 28 -12.69 24.45 17.80
C ARG A 28 -14.02 24.28 17.07
N ALA A 29 -14.54 25.31 16.41
CA ALA A 29 -15.73 25.23 15.57
C ALA A 29 -15.53 24.28 14.39
N GLN A 30 -14.38 24.36 13.71
CA GLN A 30 -14.00 23.42 12.64
C GLN A 30 -13.97 21.97 13.14
N PHE A 31 -13.33 21.73 14.29
CA PHE A 31 -13.32 20.41 14.94
C PHE A 31 -14.74 19.88 15.18
N LEU A 32 -15.61 20.69 15.80
CA LEU A 32 -16.98 20.28 16.10
C LEU A 32 -17.80 20.03 14.84
N ALA A 33 -17.61 20.83 13.78
CA ALA A 33 -18.27 20.65 12.50
C ALA A 33 -17.89 19.31 11.86
N VAL A 34 -16.59 19.01 11.80
CA VAL A 34 -16.11 17.72 11.28
C VAL A 34 -16.60 16.55 12.12
N VAL A 35 -16.51 16.63 13.45
CA VAL A 35 -17.00 15.56 14.35
C VAL A 35 -18.49 15.29 14.16
N LYS A 36 -19.31 16.33 13.94
CA LYS A 36 -20.74 16.17 13.64
C LYS A 36 -21.01 15.52 12.29
N ALA A 37 -20.16 15.78 11.29
CA ALA A 37 -20.30 15.25 9.94
C ALA A 37 -19.78 13.80 9.82
N LEU A 38 -18.90 13.36 10.74
CA LEU A 38 -18.43 12.00 10.80
C LEU A 38 -19.54 11.03 11.24
N PRO A 39 -19.68 9.84 10.61
CA PRO A 39 -20.67 8.85 11.03
C PRO A 39 -20.49 8.39 12.49
N ARG A 40 -21.57 8.01 13.16
CA ARG A 40 -21.52 7.55 14.58
C ARG A 40 -20.62 6.34 14.86
N LYS A 41 -20.22 5.56 13.85
CA LYS A 41 -19.28 4.41 13.99
C LYS A 41 -17.79 4.82 13.94
N VAL A 42 -17.49 6.11 14.12
CA VAL A 42 -16.18 6.73 13.89
C VAL A 42 -15.53 7.16 15.22
N ASP A 43 -16.03 6.67 16.37
CA ASP A 43 -15.43 6.80 17.71
C ASP A 43 -13.92 6.46 17.75
N ARG A 44 -13.47 5.69 16.76
CA ARG A 44 -12.08 5.26 16.61
C ARG A 44 -11.09 6.36 16.15
N TYR A 45 -11.58 7.48 15.61
CA TYR A 45 -10.74 8.57 15.07
C TYR A 45 -10.63 9.77 16.03
N VAL A 46 -11.55 9.87 16.98
CA VAL A 46 -11.60 10.96 17.96
C VAL A 46 -11.18 10.41 19.32
N THR A 47 -10.14 10.96 19.92
CA THR A 47 -9.73 10.59 21.29
C THR A 47 -10.38 11.51 22.31
N PRO A 48 -10.69 11.05 23.54
CA PRO A 48 -11.24 11.89 24.60
C PRO A 48 -10.41 13.15 24.87
N SER A 49 -9.08 13.05 24.71
CA SER A 49 -8.14 14.16 24.86
C SER A 49 -8.33 15.28 23.83
N MET A 50 -9.02 15.06 22.71
CA MET A 50 -9.29 16.14 21.74
C MET A 50 -10.42 17.08 22.18
N PHE A 51 -11.22 16.68 23.17
CA PHE A 51 -12.34 17.48 23.67
C PHE A 51 -11.93 18.45 24.77
N THR A 52 -10.73 18.32 25.34
CA THR A 52 -10.26 19.17 26.43
C THR A 52 -9.89 20.56 25.91
N SER A 53 -9.99 21.59 26.76
CA SER A 53 -9.81 23.01 26.37
C SER A 53 -8.36 23.44 26.18
N ASP A 54 -7.40 22.61 26.59
CA ASP A 54 -5.95 22.82 26.52
C ASP A 54 -5.35 22.49 25.13
N VAL A 55 -6.09 21.82 24.26
CA VAL A 55 -5.65 21.55 22.89
C VAL A 55 -5.69 22.83 22.06
N SER A 56 -4.52 23.33 21.68
CA SER A 56 -4.36 24.55 20.87
C SER A 56 -4.90 24.41 19.45
N GLU A 57 -4.79 23.22 18.84
CA GLU A 57 -5.21 22.96 17.46
C GLU A 57 -6.07 21.69 17.36
N PRO A 58 -7.30 21.72 17.87
CA PRO A 58 -8.17 20.54 17.93
C PRO A 58 -8.51 20.01 16.53
N TYR A 59 -8.76 20.90 15.56
CA TYR A 59 -9.01 20.50 14.18
C TYR A 59 -7.79 19.86 13.51
N GLY A 60 -6.60 20.46 13.63
CA GLY A 60 -5.35 19.89 13.09
C GLY A 60 -5.04 18.51 13.67
N THR A 61 -5.24 18.35 14.98
CA THR A 61 -5.05 17.07 15.67
C THR A 61 -6.04 16.00 15.16
N LEU A 62 -7.30 16.37 14.95
CA LEU A 62 -8.31 15.49 14.36
C LEU A 62 -7.97 15.12 12.91
N LYS A 63 -7.58 16.09 12.07
CA LYS A 63 -7.19 15.87 10.67
C LYS A 63 -6.07 14.83 10.57
N LEU A 64 -5.01 14.96 11.39
CA LEU A 64 -3.92 14.00 11.45
C LEU A 64 -4.38 12.59 11.87
N SER A 65 -5.27 12.50 12.85
CA SER A 65 -5.84 11.21 13.29
C SER A 65 -6.65 10.53 12.19
N ILE A 66 -7.45 11.31 11.46
CA ILE A 66 -8.25 10.84 10.32
C ILE A 66 -7.36 10.30 9.21
N LEU A 67 -6.35 11.06 8.80
CA LEU A 67 -5.43 10.68 7.74
C LEU A 67 -4.61 9.44 8.11
N LYS A 68 -3.99 9.42 9.29
CA LYS A 68 -3.17 8.29 9.78
C LYS A 68 -3.97 6.99 9.83
N ARG A 69 -5.25 7.06 10.16
CA ARG A 69 -6.10 5.87 10.23
C ARG A 69 -6.68 5.47 8.87
N GLY A 70 -6.86 6.42 7.96
CA GLY A 70 -7.06 6.13 6.53
C GLY A 70 -5.92 5.28 5.98
N ASP A 71 -4.67 5.70 6.20
CA ASP A 71 -3.47 4.95 5.80
C ASP A 71 -3.43 3.53 6.38
N LEU A 72 -3.81 3.36 7.65
CA LEU A 72 -3.87 2.04 8.29
C LEU A 72 -4.95 1.14 7.68
N ALA A 73 -6.13 1.68 7.37
CA ALA A 73 -7.21 0.94 6.74
C ALA A 73 -6.82 0.52 5.31
N ASP A 74 -6.17 1.41 4.57
CA ASP A 74 -5.66 1.12 3.23
C ASP A 74 -4.56 0.06 3.27
N ARG A 75 -3.63 0.13 4.24
CA ARG A 75 -2.65 -0.94 4.47
C ARG A 75 -3.30 -2.27 4.82
N GLN A 76 -4.28 -2.30 5.73
CA GLN A 76 -4.97 -3.54 6.09
C GLN A 76 -5.74 -4.15 4.91
N ARG A 77 -6.42 -3.31 4.13
CA ARG A 77 -7.12 -3.74 2.91
C ARG A 77 -6.12 -4.27 1.87
N SER A 78 -4.99 -3.59 1.73
CA SER A 78 -3.86 -4.04 0.91
C SER A 78 -3.37 -5.41 1.39
N ASP A 79 -3.07 -5.56 2.68
CA ASP A 79 -2.58 -6.82 3.28
C ASP A 79 -3.57 -7.97 3.10
N GLN A 80 -4.88 -7.72 3.27
CA GLN A 80 -5.92 -8.72 3.03
C GLN A 80 -5.97 -9.16 1.57
N LEU A 81 -6.01 -8.22 0.63
CA LEU A 81 -5.98 -8.52 -0.80
C LEU A 81 -4.72 -9.30 -1.17
N LEU A 82 -3.59 -8.87 -0.62
CA LEU A 82 -2.28 -9.47 -0.80
C LEU A 82 -2.13 -10.86 -0.17
N ASN A 83 -2.99 -11.24 0.76
CA ASN A 83 -3.06 -12.60 1.31
C ASN A 83 -3.99 -13.51 0.50
N HIS A 84 -4.91 -12.94 -0.29
CA HIS A 84 -5.80 -13.67 -1.19
C HIS A 84 -5.23 -13.86 -2.60
N ILE A 85 -4.27 -13.03 -3.02
CA ILE A 85 -3.58 -13.21 -4.30
C ILE A 85 -2.55 -14.33 -4.16
N ASP A 86 -2.93 -15.52 -4.63
CA ASP A 86 -2.05 -16.68 -4.64
C ASP A 86 -1.23 -16.72 -5.94
N LEU A 87 0.07 -16.41 -5.85
CA LEU A 87 1.01 -16.51 -6.98
C LEU A 87 1.19 -17.96 -7.48
N HIS A 88 0.64 -18.95 -6.76
CA HIS A 88 0.74 -20.36 -7.14
C HIS A 88 0.08 -20.67 -8.49
N HIS A 89 -0.92 -19.89 -8.91
CA HIS A 89 -1.71 -20.18 -10.13
C HIS A 89 -1.90 -19.01 -11.10
N GLY A 90 -1.55 -17.76 -10.74
CA GLY A 90 -1.72 -16.57 -11.59
C GLY A 90 -0.41 -15.90 -12.05
N SER A 91 -0.48 -15.04 -13.06
CA SER A 91 0.65 -14.20 -13.51
C SER A 91 0.83 -12.97 -12.60
N ALA A 92 2.02 -12.39 -12.57
CA ALA A 92 2.30 -11.10 -11.94
C ALA A 92 1.46 -9.97 -12.55
N THR A 93 1.07 -10.06 -13.83
CA THR A 93 0.14 -9.14 -14.47
C THR A 93 -1.29 -9.27 -13.91
N ASP A 94 -1.78 -10.49 -13.66
CA ASP A 94 -3.09 -10.72 -13.01
C ASP A 94 -3.11 -10.18 -11.58
N MET A 95 -2.01 -10.37 -10.84
CA MET A 95 -1.80 -9.77 -9.53
C MET A 95 -1.84 -8.25 -9.60
N LEU A 96 -1.15 -7.65 -10.58
CA LEU A 96 -1.14 -6.20 -10.78
C LEU A 96 -2.57 -5.68 -11.04
N GLN A 97 -3.33 -6.36 -11.90
CA GLN A 97 -4.72 -5.98 -12.20
C GLN A 97 -5.60 -6.00 -10.95
N GLY A 98 -5.56 -7.07 -10.16
CA GLY A 98 -6.33 -7.16 -8.91
C GLY A 98 -5.93 -6.11 -7.87
N MET A 99 -4.64 -5.78 -7.78
CA MET A 99 -4.16 -4.73 -6.88
C MET A 99 -4.62 -3.33 -7.34
N ARG A 100 -4.70 -3.08 -8.66
CA ARG A 100 -5.02 -1.78 -9.27
C ARG A 100 -6.45 -1.31 -8.97
N GLU A 101 -7.35 -2.24 -8.68
CA GLU A 101 -8.75 -1.98 -8.34
C GLU A 101 -8.94 -1.49 -6.89
N VAL A 102 -7.92 -1.59 -6.03
CA VAL A 102 -8.10 -1.49 -4.57
C VAL A 102 -7.26 -0.40 -3.90
N ILE A 103 -6.14 0.03 -4.49
CA ILE A 103 -5.16 0.91 -3.81
C ILE A 103 -4.80 2.12 -4.69
N GLY A 104 -4.91 3.32 -4.15
CA GLY A 104 -4.40 4.55 -4.77
C GLY A 104 -2.88 4.47 -5.04
N GLN A 105 -2.42 5.01 -6.17
CA GLN A 105 -1.12 4.69 -6.82
C GLN A 105 0.17 4.81 -5.96
N ARG A 106 0.16 5.46 -4.79
CA ARG A 106 1.39 5.97 -4.15
C ARG A 106 2.21 4.94 -3.37
N THR A 107 1.64 3.80 -2.97
CA THR A 107 2.33 2.70 -2.25
C THR A 107 2.42 1.39 -3.03
N PHE A 108 1.97 1.40 -4.28
CA PHE A 108 1.72 0.18 -5.06
C PHE A 108 2.99 -0.59 -5.44
N LYS A 109 4.05 0.12 -5.82
CA LYS A 109 5.26 -0.48 -6.42
C LYS A 109 6.08 -1.31 -5.43
N GLN A 110 6.26 -0.78 -4.22
CA GLN A 110 6.95 -1.50 -3.15
C GLN A 110 6.17 -2.74 -2.70
N LEU A 111 4.85 -2.62 -2.62
CA LEU A 111 3.96 -3.75 -2.28
C LEU A 111 4.00 -4.84 -3.35
N PHE A 112 3.90 -4.47 -4.63
CA PHE A 112 4.02 -5.40 -5.75
C PHE A 112 5.33 -6.21 -5.71
N LEU A 113 6.46 -5.52 -5.52
CA LEU A 113 7.77 -6.18 -5.43
C LEU A 113 7.87 -7.13 -4.24
N SER A 114 7.34 -6.75 -3.07
CA SER A 114 7.40 -7.56 -1.85
C SER A 114 6.72 -8.93 -1.97
N LYS A 115 5.81 -9.09 -2.93
CA LYS A 115 5.01 -10.31 -3.13
C LYS A 115 5.67 -11.31 -4.08
N LEU A 116 6.56 -10.85 -4.94
CA LEU A 116 7.26 -11.73 -5.86
C LEU A 116 8.20 -12.67 -5.09
N PRO A 117 8.48 -13.88 -5.60
CA PRO A 117 9.51 -14.74 -5.00
C PRO A 117 10.86 -14.01 -4.91
N GLN A 118 11.63 -14.27 -3.85
CA GLN A 118 12.87 -13.55 -3.56
C GLN A 118 13.87 -13.55 -4.74
N GLN A 119 13.88 -14.62 -5.53
CA GLN A 119 14.70 -14.76 -6.74
C GLN A 119 14.29 -13.74 -7.82
N VAL A 120 12.97 -13.57 -8.03
CA VAL A 120 12.40 -12.59 -8.97
C VAL A 120 12.66 -11.17 -8.47
N GLN A 121 12.49 -10.92 -7.17
CA GLN A 121 12.79 -9.60 -6.57
C GLN A 121 14.24 -9.18 -6.85
N ALA A 122 15.20 -10.09 -6.63
CA ALA A 122 16.62 -9.83 -6.84
C ALA A 122 16.93 -9.47 -8.30
N MET A 123 16.27 -10.12 -9.26
CA MET A 123 16.43 -9.84 -10.69
C MET A 123 15.76 -8.52 -11.12
N LEU A 124 14.73 -8.06 -10.40
CA LEU A 124 14.00 -6.83 -10.71
C LEU A 124 14.59 -5.57 -10.05
N VAL A 125 15.62 -5.69 -9.21
CA VAL A 125 16.25 -4.54 -8.53
C VAL A 125 16.72 -3.48 -9.53
N SER A 126 17.30 -3.89 -10.67
CA SER A 126 17.77 -2.98 -11.72
C SER A 126 16.65 -2.30 -12.51
N PHE A 127 15.41 -2.80 -12.40
CA PHE A 127 14.23 -2.31 -13.13
C PHE A 127 13.27 -1.51 -12.22
N GLN A 128 13.70 -1.18 -10.99
CA GLN A 128 12.87 -0.45 -10.02
C GLN A 128 12.44 0.95 -10.48
N ASN A 129 13.02 1.51 -11.54
CA ASN A 129 12.62 2.81 -12.09
C ASN A 129 11.58 2.69 -13.22
N ASN A 130 11.33 1.49 -13.74
CA ASN A 130 10.42 1.27 -14.85
C ASN A 130 8.96 1.50 -14.47
N ALA A 131 8.09 1.66 -15.47
CA ALA A 131 6.65 1.66 -15.24
C ALA A 131 6.22 0.34 -14.58
N LEU A 132 5.17 0.41 -13.77
CA LEU A 132 4.68 -0.75 -13.00
C LEU A 132 4.23 -1.91 -13.93
N ASP A 133 3.61 -1.58 -15.07
CA ASP A 133 3.19 -2.56 -16.08
C ASP A 133 4.38 -3.29 -16.73
N GLU A 134 5.47 -2.57 -16.99
CA GLU A 134 6.72 -3.14 -17.49
C GLU A 134 7.37 -4.05 -16.44
N LEU A 135 7.28 -3.67 -15.17
CA LEU A 135 7.80 -4.45 -14.05
C LEU A 135 7.05 -5.78 -13.89
N ALA A 136 5.72 -5.79 -14.03
CA ALA A 136 4.94 -7.03 -14.01
C ALA A 136 5.21 -7.92 -15.22
N SER A 137 5.26 -7.34 -16.42
CA SER A 137 5.62 -8.09 -17.63
C SER A 137 7.00 -8.74 -17.51
N SER A 138 7.94 -8.07 -16.85
CA SER A 138 9.28 -8.61 -16.58
C SER A 138 9.24 -9.71 -15.52
N ALA A 139 8.45 -9.54 -14.46
CA ALA A 139 8.24 -10.55 -13.43
C ALA A 139 7.66 -11.84 -14.03
N ASP A 140 6.71 -11.73 -14.96
CA ASP A 140 6.10 -12.88 -15.66
C ASP A 140 7.12 -13.67 -16.46
N ARG A 141 7.93 -12.99 -17.28
CA ARG A 141 9.00 -13.64 -18.05
C ARG A 141 9.99 -14.37 -17.14
N ILE A 142 10.36 -13.77 -16.02
CA ILE A 142 11.27 -14.39 -15.05
C ILE A 142 10.61 -15.61 -14.40
N LEU A 143 9.34 -15.50 -13.99
CA LEU A 143 8.58 -16.59 -13.40
C LEU A 143 8.48 -17.78 -14.37
N GLU A 144 8.24 -17.54 -15.66
CA GLU A 144 8.25 -18.61 -16.67
C GLU A 144 9.61 -19.30 -16.80
N ILE A 145 10.71 -18.53 -16.80
CA ILE A 145 12.07 -19.08 -16.86
C ILE A 145 12.36 -19.96 -15.63
N THR A 146 11.95 -19.51 -14.43
CA THR A 146 12.19 -20.23 -13.17
C THR A 146 11.27 -21.43 -12.95
N LYS A 147 10.08 -21.49 -13.57
CA LYS A 147 9.18 -22.65 -13.53
C LYS A 147 9.63 -23.80 -14.43
N SER A 148 10.54 -23.55 -15.37
CA SER A 148 11.06 -24.59 -16.28
C SER A 148 12.08 -25.49 -15.58
N PRO A 149 11.98 -26.83 -15.66
CA PRO A 149 12.89 -27.76 -14.99
C PRO A 149 14.30 -27.83 -15.62
N ASN A 150 14.68 -26.92 -16.51
CA ASN A 150 15.97 -26.94 -17.20
C ASN A 150 17.16 -26.41 -16.37
N ALA A 151 17.13 -26.59 -15.05
CA ALA A 151 18.24 -26.29 -14.15
C ALA A 151 19.15 -27.51 -13.86
N GLU A 152 19.06 -28.60 -14.62
CA GLU A 152 19.95 -29.76 -14.46
C GLU A 152 21.30 -29.64 -15.21
N VAL A 153 21.56 -28.59 -16.00
CA VAL A 153 22.74 -28.57 -16.89
C VAL A 153 24.02 -27.95 -16.28
N PHE A 154 24.02 -27.44 -15.05
CA PHE A 154 25.23 -26.88 -14.41
C PHE A 154 25.84 -27.70 -13.25
N GLN A 155 25.57 -29.01 -13.18
CA GLN A 155 26.32 -29.95 -12.35
C GLN A 155 27.09 -30.93 -13.25
N SER A 156 28.13 -30.44 -13.93
CA SER A 156 29.03 -31.34 -14.67
C SER A 156 30.50 -30.96 -14.49
N LYS A 157 31.17 -31.87 -13.74
CA LYS A 157 32.61 -32.16 -13.70
C LYS A 157 33.48 -31.35 -12.74
N LYS A 158 33.37 -31.66 -11.45
CA LYS A 158 34.53 -31.73 -10.56
C LYS A 158 34.78 -33.19 -10.16
N SER A 159 35.54 -33.91 -10.97
CA SER A 159 36.14 -35.19 -10.59
C SER A 159 37.49 -35.33 -11.29
N LEU A 160 38.47 -34.56 -10.82
CA LEU A 160 39.88 -34.89 -10.98
C LEU A 160 40.31 -35.64 -9.72
N LYS A 161 40.61 -36.92 -9.94
CA LYS A 161 40.89 -37.96 -8.97
C LYS A 161 42.04 -37.54 -8.04
N ARG A 162 41.88 -37.78 -6.73
CA ARG A 162 42.98 -37.74 -5.75
C ARG A 162 44.04 -38.76 -6.17
N LEU A 163 45.23 -38.29 -6.56
CA LEU A 163 46.44 -39.10 -6.48
C LEU A 163 46.82 -39.18 -5.00
N ARG A 164 46.70 -40.36 -4.38
CA ARG A 164 47.38 -40.66 -3.12
C ARG A 164 48.84 -40.90 -3.45
N MET A 165 49.74 -40.13 -2.85
CA MET A 165 51.14 -40.51 -2.71
C MET A 165 51.34 -41.05 -1.31
N THR A 166 51.78 -42.30 -1.23
CA THR A 166 52.60 -42.88 -0.15
C THR A 166 53.53 -43.86 -0.83
#